data_AF-A0A259JUK4-F1
#
_entry.id   AF-A0A259JUK4-F1
#
_cell.length_a   1.000
_cell.length_b   1.000
_cell.length_c   1.000
_cell.angle_alpha   90.00
_cell.angle_beta   90.00
_cell.angle_gamma   90.00
#
_symmetry.space_group_name_H-M   'P 1'
#
loop_
_entity.id
_entity.type
_entity.pdbx_description
1 polymer ?
#
loop_
_entity_poly.entity_id
_entity_poly.type
_entity_poly.pdbx_seq_one_letter_code
_entity_poly.pdbx_strand_id
1 'polypeptide(L)'
;MPSRRLPPLRALEAFMRTVRSGSARGAADELGLSPSALSRRIANLEEFVGKKLFTRARQSMQLTDDGQNFYEAVSPHFDALARAVEGQSEKISLLRLHLGVLPLF
;
A
#
# COMPACT_ATOMS: atom_id res chain seq x y z
N MET A 1 6.89 28.48 0.67
CA MET A 1 7.38 27.10 0.83
C MET A 1 6.96 26.32 -0.42
N PRO A 2 7.85 25.58 -1.10
CA PRO A 2 7.44 24.83 -2.28
C PRO A 2 6.32 23.87 -1.91
N SER A 3 5.20 23.93 -2.63
CA SER A 3 4.03 23.08 -2.43
C SER A 3 4.47 21.64 -2.39
N ARG A 4 4.26 20.97 -1.25
CA ARG A 4 4.69 19.58 -1.04
C ARG A 4 3.98 18.70 -2.07
N ARG A 5 4.69 18.28 -3.11
CA ARG A 5 4.18 17.35 -4.12
C ARG A 5 4.09 15.97 -3.49
N LEU A 6 2.90 15.61 -3.02
CA LEU A 6 2.61 14.28 -2.51
C LEU A 6 1.93 13.45 -3.60
N PRO A 7 2.43 12.24 -3.91
CA PRO A 7 1.73 11.34 -4.82
C PRO A 7 0.40 10.89 -4.18
N PRO A 8 -0.58 10.48 -5.00
CA PRO A 8 -1.80 9.88 -4.48
C PRO A 8 -1.46 8.63 -3.64
N LEU A 9 -1.91 8.57 -2.38
CA LEU A 9 -1.60 7.44 -1.49
C LEU A 9 -1.99 6.09 -2.07
N ARG A 10 -3.10 6.02 -2.81
CA ARG A 10 -3.57 4.80 -3.49
C ARG A 10 -2.63 4.32 -4.59
N ALA A 11 -1.93 5.24 -5.25
CA ALA A 11 -0.96 4.93 -6.30
C ALA A 11 0.33 4.41 -5.66
N LEU A 12 0.76 5.03 -4.56
CA LEU A 12 1.89 4.57 -3.78
C LEU A 12 1.64 3.19 -3.13
N GLU A 13 0.46 2.97 -2.57
CA GLU A 13 0.03 1.67 -2.03
C GLU A 13 0.08 0.58 -3.10
N ALA A 14 -0.44 0.86 -4.30
CA ALA A 14 -0.39 -0.07 -5.44
C ALA A 14 1.05 -0.44 -5.82
N PHE A 15 1.96 0.54 -5.85
CA PHE A 15 3.38 0.31 -6.09
C PHE A 15 4.00 -0.60 -5.02
N MET A 16 3.86 -0.24 -3.74
CA MET A 16 4.43 -1.00 -2.61
C MET A 16 3.96 -2.46 -2.58
N ARG A 17 2.67 -2.69 -2.83
CA ARG A 17 2.10 -4.05 -2.90
C ARG A 17 2.63 -4.84 -4.09
N THR A 18 2.81 -4.18 -5.23
CA THR A 18 3.34 -4.81 -6.45
C THR A 18 4.81 -5.19 -6.32
N VAL A 19 5.62 -4.35 -5.67
CA VAL A 19 7.01 -4.69 -5.35
C VAL A 19 7.07 -5.91 -4.44
N ARG A 20 6.26 -5.94 -3.39
CA ARG A 20 6.25 -7.05 -2.42
C ARG A 20 5.73 -8.36 -3.01
N SER A 21 4.75 -8.32 -3.90
CA SER A 21 4.19 -9.52 -4.52
C SER A 21 5.03 -10.05 -5.70
N GLY A 22 5.89 -9.20 -6.30
CA GLY A 22 6.61 -9.50 -7.55
C GLY A 22 5.69 -9.71 -8.78
N SER A 23 4.38 -9.51 -8.62
CA SER A 23 3.36 -9.81 -9.62
C SER A 23 2.22 -8.80 -9.57
N ALA A 24 1.94 -8.15 -10.70
CA ALA A 24 0.78 -7.28 -10.86
C ALA A 24 -0.53 -8.01 -10.57
N ARG A 25 -0.64 -9.30 -10.92
CA ARG A 25 -1.86 -10.06 -10.64
C ARG A 25 -2.04 -10.30 -9.14
N GLY A 26 -0.96 -10.69 -8.44
CA GLY A 26 -1.01 -10.92 -7.00
C GLY A 26 -1.32 -9.65 -6.21
N ALA A 27 -0.73 -8.52 -6.61
CA ALA A 27 -1.01 -7.23 -5.96
C ALA A 27 -2.42 -6.71 -6.25
N ALA A 28 -2.96 -6.96 -7.45
CA ALA A 28 -4.33 -6.60 -7.79
C ALA A 28 -5.33 -7.38 -6.93
N ASP A 29 -5.10 -8.68 -6.76
CA ASP A 29 -5.92 -9.56 -5.91
C ASP A 29 -5.90 -9.09 -4.44
N GLU A 30 -4.70 -8.83 -3.89
CA GLU A 30 -4.55 -8.35 -2.51
C GLU A 30 -5.26 -7.00 -2.26
N LEU A 31 -5.29 -6.14 -3.28
CA LEU A 31 -5.93 -4.82 -3.20
C LEU A 31 -7.41 -4.83 -3.61
N GLY A 32 -7.98 -5.98 -3.99
CA GLY A 32 -9.35 -6.08 -4.47
C GLY A 32 -9.59 -5.30 -5.78
N LEU A 33 -8.56 -5.20 -6.63
CA LEU A 33 -8.59 -4.44 -7.88
C LEU A 33 -8.55 -5.36 -9.09
N SER A 34 -9.07 -4.87 -10.22
CA SER A 34 -8.77 -5.49 -11.50
C SER A 34 -7.32 -5.20 -11.93
N PRO A 35 -6.68 -6.07 -12.72
CA PRO A 35 -5.34 -5.82 -13.25
C PRO A 35 -5.21 -4.50 -14.03
N SER A 36 -6.28 -4.06 -14.69
CA SER A 36 -6.33 -2.78 -15.41
C SER A 36 -6.42 -1.58 -14.45
N ALA A 37 -7.14 -1.70 -13.34
CA ALA A 37 -7.17 -0.67 -12.30
C ALA A 37 -5.81 -0.53 -11.58
N LEU A 38 -5.15 -1.65 -11.27
CA LEU A 38 -3.81 -1.62 -10.71
C LEU A 38 -2.81 -0.96 -11.68
N SER A 39 -2.82 -1.38 -12.95
CA SER A 39 -1.93 -0.82 -13.98
C SER A 39 -2.10 0.69 -14.13
N ARG A 40 -3.34 1.20 -14.08
CA ARG A 40 -3.61 2.65 -14.10
C ARG A 40 -3.05 3.36 -12.88
N ARG A 41 -3.19 2.80 -11.68
CA ARG A 41 -2.63 3.39 -10.45
C ARG A 41 -1.11 3.48 -10.52
N ILE A 42 -0.45 2.44 -11.03
CA ILE A 42 1.00 2.43 -11.22
C ILE A 42 1.41 3.45 -12.28
N ALA A 43 0.72 3.50 -13.42
CA ALA A 43 1.00 4.48 -14.47
C ALA A 43 0.88 5.92 -13.97
N ASN A 44 -0.16 6.23 -13.18
CA ASN A 44 -0.32 7.55 -12.56
C ASN A 44 0.84 7.89 -11.60
N LEU A 45 1.38 6.89 -10.89
CA LEU A 45 2.55 7.10 -10.03
C LEU A 45 3.80 7.39 -10.88
N GLU A 46 4.02 6.61 -11.94
CA GLU A 46 5.14 6.82 -12.87
C GLU A 46 5.08 8.20 -13.52
N GLU A 47 3.89 8.66 -13.90
CA GLU A 47 3.66 10.01 -14.45
C GLU A 47 3.95 11.09 -13.41
N PHE A 48 3.49 10.91 -12.17
CA PHE A 48 3.76 11.85 -11.09
C PHE A 48 5.25 11.98 -10.75
N VAL A 49 5.96 10.85 -10.72
CA VAL A 49 7.40 10.79 -10.46
C VAL A 49 8.23 11.20 -11.69
N GLY A 50 7.66 11.07 -12.89
CA GLY A 50 8.32 11.35 -14.17
C GLY A 50 9.31 10.25 -14.59
N LYS A 51 9.20 9.05 -14.02
CA LYS A 51 10.12 7.93 -14.25
C LYS A 51 9.37 6.61 -14.38
N LYS A 52 9.91 5.69 -15.17
CA LYS A 52 9.43 4.31 -15.22
C LYS A 52 9.97 3.55 -14.02
N LEU A 53 9.07 3.06 -13.18
CA LEU A 53 9.42 2.34 -11.96
C LEU A 53 9.41 0.83 -12.16
N PHE A 54 8.67 0.35 -13.16
CA PHE A 54 8.63 -1.06 -13.51
C PHE A 54 9.02 -1.31 -14.97
N THR A 55 9.62 -2.46 -15.22
CA THR A 55 9.82 -3.00 -16.56
C THR A 55 8.91 -4.20 -16.81
N ARG A 56 8.43 -4.35 -18.05
CA ARG A 56 7.66 -5.53 -18.48
C ARG A 56 8.63 -6.67 -18.79
N ALA A 57 8.85 -7.57 -17.83
CA ALA A 57 9.32 -8.91 -18.14
C ALA A 57 8.10 -9.82 -18.37
N ARG A 58 8.18 -10.72 -19.35
CA ARG A 58 7.03 -11.48 -19.93
C ARG A 58 6.17 -12.26 -18.91
N GLN A 59 6.64 -12.46 -17.68
CA GLN A 59 5.89 -13.15 -16.62
C GLN A 59 6.09 -12.55 -15.21
N SER A 60 6.99 -11.56 -15.05
CA SER A 60 7.31 -10.97 -13.75
C SER A 60 7.36 -9.45 -13.85
N MET A 61 6.88 -8.79 -12.81
CA MET A 61 6.95 -7.34 -12.71
C MET A 61 8.22 -7.00 -11.95
N GLN A 62 9.21 -6.47 -12.66
CA GLN A 62 10.52 -6.16 -12.09
C GLN A 62 10.69 -4.66 -11.95
N LEU A 63 11.35 -4.23 -10.88
CA LEU A 63 11.72 -2.84 -10.69
C LEU A 63 12.82 -2.45 -11.67
N THR A 64 12.77 -1.21 -12.14
CA THR A 64 13.91 -0.56 -12.80
C THR A 64 14.89 -0.05 -11.73
N ASP A 65 16.09 0.38 -12.11
CA ASP A 65 17.03 1.01 -11.17
C ASP A 65 16.41 2.24 -10.48
N ASP A 66 15.68 3.06 -11.25
CA ASP A 66 14.90 4.17 -10.72
C ASP A 66 13.79 3.71 -9.76
N GLY A 67 13.11 2.60 -10.08
CA GLY A 67 12.09 1.98 -9.25
C GLY A 67 12.64 1.45 -7.93
N GLN A 68 13.82 0.84 -7.95
CA GLN A 68 14.54 0.36 -6.77
C GLN A 68 14.93 1.54 -5.86
N ASN A 69 15.58 2.56 -6.44
CA ASN A 69 15.95 3.77 -5.71
C ASN A 69 14.72 4.47 -5.09
N PHE A 70 13.61 4.53 -5.83
CA PHE A 70 12.36 5.10 -5.34
C PHE A 70 11.77 4.26 -4.19
N TYR A 71 11.77 2.93 -4.32
CA TYR A 71 11.29 2.03 -3.28
C TYR A 71 12.10 2.18 -2.00
N GLU A 72 13.43 2.16 -2.07
CA GLU A 72 14.31 2.32 -0.90
C GLU A 72 14.12 3.66 -0.21
N ALA A 73 13.90 4.74 -0.98
CA ALA A 73 13.64 6.06 -0.42
C ALA A 73 12.26 6.17 0.26
N VAL A 74 11.21 5.56 -0.31
CA VAL A 74 9.83 5.79 0.15
C VAL A 74 9.32 4.73 1.13
N SER A 75 9.77 3.48 1.00
CA SER A 75 9.38 2.35 1.85
C SER A 75 9.44 2.66 3.35
N PRO A 76 10.57 3.14 3.93
CA PRO A 76 10.65 3.39 5.37
C PRO A 76 9.68 4.47 5.85
N HIS A 77 9.39 5.46 5.01
CA HIS A 77 8.45 6.54 5.33
C HIS A 77 7.00 6.07 5.24
N PHE A 78 6.68 5.20 4.29
CA PHE A 78 5.36 4.59 4.18
C PHE A 78 5.06 3.69 5.38
N ASP A 79 6.04 2.89 5.81
CA ASP A 79 5.92 2.05 7.01
C ASP A 79 5.80 2.90 8.29
N ALA A 80 6.55 4.00 8.39
CA ALA A 80 6.41 4.94 9.50
C ALA A 80 5.01 5.56 9.56
N LEU A 81 4.44 5.91 8.40
CA LEU A 81 3.06 6.42 8.31
C LEU A 81 2.05 5.35 8.76
N ALA A 82 2.19 4.11 8.30
CA ALA A 82 1.33 3.00 8.70
C ALA A 82 1.35 2.79 10.23
N ARG A 83 2.54 2.73 10.83
CA ARG A 83 2.70 2.62 12.28
C ARG A 83 2.09 3.79 13.04
N ALA A 84 2.24 5.01 12.54
CA ALA A 84 1.65 6.19 13.16
C ALA A 84 0.12 6.11 13.15
N VAL A 85 -0.49 5.68 12.05
CA VAL A 85 -1.94 5.51 11.94
C VAL A 85 -2.43 4.38 12.84
N GLU A 86 -1.72 3.25 12.91
CA GLU A 86 -2.05 2.15 13.81
C GLU A 86 -2.02 2.57 15.28
N GLY A 87 -1.03 3.38 15.69
CA GLY A 87 -0.94 3.90 17.06
C GLY A 87 -2.00 4.94 17.42
N GLN A 88 -2.66 5.56 16.44
CA GLN A 88 -3.77 6.51 16.64
C GLN A 88 -5.14 5.85 16.48
N SER A 89 -5.19 4.68 15.83
CA SER A 89 -6.44 3.95 15.65
C SER A 89 -6.78 3.25 16.96
N GLU A 90 -7.70 3.82 17.73
CA GLU A 90 -8.34 3.12 18.84
C GLU A 90 -9.01 1.88 18.26
N LYS A 91 -8.33 0.73 18.35
CA LYS A 91 -9.02 -0.55 18.23
C LYS A 91 -10.11 -0.50 19.28
N ILE A 92 -11.37 -0.46 18.85
CA ILE A 92 -12.51 -0.78 19.69
C ILE A 92 -12.25 -2.19 20.20
N SER A 93 -11.60 -2.27 21.36
CA SER A 93 -11.35 -3.51 22.05
C SER A 93 -12.72 -3.88 22.61
N LEU A 94 -13.48 -4.66 21.84
CA LEU A 94 -14.71 -5.26 22.33
C LEU A 94 -14.33 -6.23 23.44
N LEU A 95 -14.15 -5.70 24.64
CA LEU A 95 -14.02 -6.46 25.87
C LEU A 95 -15.36 -7.16 26.09
N ARG A 96 -15.40 -8.46 25.76
CA ARG A 96 -16.57 -9.29 26.04
C ARG A 96 -16.65 -9.48 27.56
N LEU A 97 -17.41 -8.62 28.24
CA LEU A 97 -17.62 -8.68 29.68
C LEU A 97 -18.64 -9.79 29.99
N HIS A 98 -18.18 -10.89 30.60
CA HIS A 98 -19.07 -11.95 31.06
C HIS A 98 -19.69 -11.52 32.41
N LEU A 99 -20.91 -10.96 32.35
CA LEU A 99 -21.70 -10.65 33.55
C LEU A 99 -22.42 -11.93 33.99
N GLY A 100 -21.85 -12.63 34.97
CA GLY A 100 -22.54 -13.71 35.66
C GLY A 100 -23.67 -13.12 36.50
N VAL A 101 -24.91 -13.33 36.08
CA VAL A 101 -26.09 -13.05 36.90
C VAL A 101 -26.55 -14.36 37.54
N LEU A 102 -26.71 -14.35 38.87
CA LEU A 102 -27.36 -15.44 39.57
C LEU A 102 -28.84 -15.43 39.19
N PRO A 103 -29.38 -16.53 38.61
CA PRO A 103 -30.81 -16.63 38.32
C PRO A 103 -31.56 -16.64 39.66
N LEU A 104 -32.40 -15.63 39.88
CA LEU A 104 -33.35 -15.58 41.00
C LEU A 104 -34.63 -16.27 40.56
N PHE A 105 -34.67 -17.61 40.63
CA PHE A 105 -35.90 -18.41 40.63
C PHE A 105 -35.71 -19.67 41.46
#